data_AF-A0A4C2ABZ5-F1
#
_entry.id   AF-A0A4C2ABZ5-F1
#
_cell.length_a   1.000
_cell.length_b   1.000
_cell.length_c   1.000
_cell.angle_alpha   90.00
_cell.angle_beta   90.00
_cell.angle_gamma   90.00
#
_symmetry.space_group_name_H-M   'P 1'
#
loop_
_entity.id
_entity.type
_entity.pdbx_description
1 polymer ?
#
loop_
_entity_poly.entity_id
_entity_poly.type
_entity_poly.pdbx_seq_one_letter_code
_entity_poly.pdbx_strand_id
1 'polypeptide(L)'
;MRYPSLLTIYRGTFLATVTYAADCWYARAGLHVVRSALLRTQRPALTVLTKAYRTTSTAALPVLAGVLPADLEVTLAGRVDVERDHLTGAEVGVLRRRVREQVMDDWQKRWDEETNGRELFRYFPSVSVRLSLDWVGPDYEISQLLTGHGCFRKRLYDLGE
;
A
#
# COMPACT_ATOMS: atom_id res chain seq x y z
N MET A 1 11.31 7.14 -15.51
CA MET A 1 9.95 7.65 -15.26
C MET A 1 9.87 8.14 -13.81
N ARG A 2 9.23 9.29 -13.54
CA ARG A 2 9.09 9.83 -12.17
C ARG A 2 7.98 9.08 -11.41
N TYR A 3 8.06 9.07 -10.08
CA TYR A 3 7.12 8.37 -9.20
C TYR A 3 5.63 8.68 -9.49
N PRO A 4 5.20 9.94 -9.65
CA PRO A 4 3.77 10.25 -9.88
C PRO A 4 3.21 9.61 -11.16
N SER A 5 4.00 9.57 -12.23
CA SER A 5 3.58 8.96 -13.50
C SER A 5 3.40 7.44 -13.37
N LEU A 6 4.32 6.77 -12.67
CA LEU A 6 4.19 5.34 -12.37
C LEU A 6 2.98 5.07 -11.49
N LEU A 7 2.71 5.93 -10.51
CA LEU A 7 1.56 5.80 -9.61
C LEU A 7 0.23 5.92 -10.39
N THR A 8 0.14 6.84 -11.35
CA THR A 8 -1.01 6.93 -12.25
C THR A 8 -1.21 5.64 -13.04
N ILE A 9 -0.14 5.07 -13.60
CA ILE A 9 -0.21 3.79 -14.33
C ILE A 9 -0.65 2.66 -13.40
N TYR A 10 -0.10 2.57 -12.19
CA TYR A 10 -0.48 1.57 -11.20
C TYR A 10 -1.98 1.65 -10.85
N ARG A 11 -2.49 2.87 -10.62
CA ARG A 11 -3.91 3.08 -10.33
C ARG A 11 -4.79 2.70 -11.52
N GLY A 12 -4.40 3.08 -12.74
CA GLY A 12 -5.18 2.79 -13.95
C GLY A 12 -5.15 1.32 -14.39
N THR A 13 -4.12 0.56 -14.03
CA THR A 13 -3.93 -0.84 -14.47
C THR A 13 -4.18 -1.83 -13.35
N PHE A 14 -3.33 -1.83 -12.32
CA PHE A 14 -3.39 -2.79 -11.23
C PHE A 14 -4.66 -2.60 -10.41
N LEU A 15 -4.95 -1.39 -9.91
CA LEU A 15 -6.14 -1.18 -9.09
C LEU A 15 -7.42 -1.51 -9.86
N ALA A 16 -7.56 -1.00 -11.09
CA ALA A 16 -8.72 -1.29 -11.93
C ALA A 16 -8.93 -2.80 -12.15
N THR A 17 -7.84 -3.57 -12.32
CA THR A 17 -7.91 -5.02 -12.49
C THR A 17 -8.32 -5.74 -11.20
N VAL A 18 -7.72 -5.38 -10.06
CA VAL A 18 -8.01 -6.09 -8.80
C VAL A 18 -9.35 -5.68 -8.20
N THR A 19 -9.83 -4.46 -8.40
CA THR A 19 -11.13 -4.03 -7.88
C THR A 19 -12.28 -4.34 -8.83
N TYR A 20 -12.00 -4.96 -9.99
CA TYR A 20 -13.04 -5.39 -10.90
C TYR A 20 -13.95 -6.43 -10.24
N ALA A 21 -15.26 -6.18 -10.29
CA ALA A 21 -16.30 -7.01 -9.65
C ALA A 21 -15.99 -7.33 -8.17
N ALA A 22 -15.40 -6.37 -7.44
CA ALA A 22 -15.03 -6.58 -6.03
C ALA A 22 -16.24 -6.92 -5.15
N ASP A 23 -17.42 -6.38 -5.46
CA ASP A 23 -18.71 -6.70 -4.83
C ASP A 23 -18.97 -8.21 -4.73
N CYS A 24 -18.58 -8.98 -5.74
CA CYS A 24 -18.82 -10.42 -5.82
C CYS A 24 -17.88 -11.26 -4.95
N TRP A 25 -16.68 -10.76 -4.61
CA TRP A 25 -15.64 -11.59 -4.00
C TRP A 25 -14.85 -10.95 -2.85
N TYR A 26 -15.10 -9.69 -2.51
CA TYR A 26 -14.39 -9.00 -1.41
C TYR A 26 -14.50 -9.72 -0.06
N ALA A 27 -15.61 -10.42 0.19
CA ALA A 27 -15.80 -11.21 1.41
C ALA A 27 -14.71 -12.30 1.57
N ARG A 28 -14.08 -12.74 0.48
CA ARG A 28 -12.98 -13.71 0.47
C ARG A 28 -11.60 -13.05 0.55
N ALA A 29 -11.48 -11.74 0.35
CA ALA A 29 -10.21 -11.02 0.35
C ALA A 29 -9.47 -11.11 1.70
N GLY A 30 -10.19 -11.27 2.80
CA GLY A 30 -9.63 -11.47 4.14
C GLY A 30 -9.04 -12.86 4.40
N LEU A 31 -9.33 -13.87 3.55
CA LEU A 31 -8.78 -15.21 3.71
C LEU A 31 -7.27 -15.20 3.46
N HIS A 32 -6.50 -15.87 4.33
CA HIS A 32 -5.04 -15.85 4.29
C HIS A 32 -4.47 -16.17 2.89
N VAL A 33 -5.02 -17.19 2.21
CA VAL A 33 -4.57 -17.59 0.87
C VAL A 33 -4.82 -16.50 -0.16
N VAL A 34 -6.00 -15.89 -0.16
CA VAL A 34 -6.40 -14.84 -1.11
C VAL A 34 -5.62 -13.57 -0.84
N ARG A 35 -5.55 -13.12 0.43
CA ARG A 35 -4.73 -11.99 0.85
C ARG A 35 -3.28 -12.16 0.43
N SER A 36 -2.68 -13.32 0.70
CA SER A 36 -1.29 -13.61 0.34
C SER A 36 -1.07 -13.54 -1.18
N ALA A 37 -2.03 -14.05 -1.97
CA ALA A 37 -1.98 -13.96 -3.42
C ALA A 37 -2.04 -12.51 -3.91
N LEU A 38 -2.96 -11.69 -3.39
CA LEU A 38 -3.12 -10.27 -3.75
C LEU A 38 -1.88 -9.44 -3.42
N LEU A 39 -1.32 -9.62 -2.23
CA LEU A 39 -0.10 -8.91 -1.83
C LEU A 39 1.08 -9.32 -2.70
N ARG A 40 1.16 -10.60 -3.07
CA ARG A 40 2.21 -11.11 -3.95
C ARG A 40 2.09 -10.57 -5.38
N THR A 41 0.88 -10.41 -5.92
CA THR A 41 0.67 -9.82 -7.26
C THR A 41 0.89 -8.31 -7.27
N GLN A 42 0.63 -7.62 -6.16
CA GLN A 42 0.91 -6.18 -5.99
C GLN A 42 2.42 -5.88 -5.96
N ARG A 43 3.19 -6.76 -5.32
CA ARG A 43 4.60 -6.55 -5.00
C ARG A 43 5.49 -6.12 -6.18
N PRO A 44 5.45 -6.75 -7.39
CA PRO A 44 6.27 -6.33 -8.51
C PRO A 44 6.02 -4.87 -8.92
N ALA A 45 4.75 -4.46 -8.96
CA ALA A 45 4.40 -3.09 -9.31
C ALA A 45 4.93 -2.09 -8.27
N LEU A 46 4.79 -2.40 -6.97
CA LEU A 46 5.31 -1.54 -5.91
C LEU A 46 6.84 -1.48 -5.89
N THR A 47 7.51 -2.57 -6.24
CA THR A 47 8.97 -2.60 -6.35
C THR A 47 9.44 -1.64 -7.45
N VAL A 48 8.75 -1.62 -8.60
CA VAL A 48 9.05 -0.69 -9.70
C VAL A 48 8.72 0.76 -9.32
N LEU A 49 7.58 0.99 -8.67
CA LEU A 49 7.14 2.31 -8.20
C LEU A 49 8.15 2.94 -7.25
N THR A 50 8.56 2.18 -6.24
CA THR A 50 9.42 2.67 -5.16
C THR A 50 10.89 2.62 -5.53
N LYS A 51 11.28 1.74 -6.46
CA LYS A 51 12.68 1.34 -6.70
C LYS A 51 13.36 0.69 -5.48
N ALA A 52 12.56 0.14 -4.56
CA ALA A 52 13.07 -0.59 -3.42
C ALA A 52 13.72 -1.93 -3.85
N TYR A 53 14.56 -2.49 -2.99
CA TYR A 53 15.22 -3.77 -3.25
C TYR A 53 14.20 -4.92 -3.27
N ARG A 54 14.49 -5.97 -4.05
CA ARG A 54 13.67 -7.20 -4.10
C ARG A 54 13.54 -7.92 -2.75
N THR A 55 14.39 -7.62 -1.78
CA THR A 55 14.36 -8.15 -0.40
C THR A 55 13.48 -7.33 0.55
N THR A 56 13.05 -6.13 0.16
CA THR A 56 12.17 -5.27 0.99
C THR A 56 10.88 -6.01 1.33
N SER A 57 10.41 -5.99 2.57
CA SER A 57 9.23 -6.78 2.95
C SER A 57 7.96 -6.42 2.17
N THR A 58 7.08 -7.40 1.94
CA THR A 58 5.81 -7.16 1.22
C THR A 58 4.87 -6.23 1.98
N ALA A 59 4.95 -6.23 3.31
CA ALA A 59 4.16 -5.32 4.15
C ALA A 59 4.70 -3.88 4.16
N ALA A 60 6.01 -3.68 4.00
CA ALA A 60 6.61 -2.34 3.95
C ALA A 60 6.41 -1.64 2.61
N LEU A 61 6.30 -2.38 1.50
CA LEU A 61 6.18 -1.78 0.16
C LEU A 61 4.95 -0.87 0.00
N PRO A 62 3.72 -1.26 0.41
CA PRO A 62 2.55 -0.38 0.35
C PRO A 62 2.73 0.89 1.19
N VAL A 63 3.32 0.77 2.38
CA VAL A 63 3.62 1.92 3.26
C VAL A 63 4.63 2.84 2.58
N LEU A 64 5.74 2.31 2.08
CA LEU A 64 6.76 3.09 1.38
C LEU A 64 6.17 3.80 0.16
N ALA A 65 5.36 3.09 -0.62
CA ALA A 65 4.66 3.63 -1.78
C ALA A 65 3.49 4.55 -1.41
N GLY A 66 3.06 4.66 -0.15
CA GLY A 66 1.88 5.44 0.20
C GLY A 66 0.62 4.98 -0.57
N VAL A 67 0.46 3.67 -0.75
CA VAL A 67 -0.73 3.07 -1.38
C VAL A 67 -1.29 1.98 -0.47
N LEU A 68 -2.60 1.77 -0.56
CA LEU A 68 -3.26 0.77 0.25
C LEU A 68 -2.84 -0.65 -0.22
N PRO A 69 -2.69 -1.61 0.71
CA PRO A 69 -2.49 -3.01 0.35
C PRO A 69 -3.64 -3.55 -0.52
N ALA A 70 -3.32 -4.40 -1.50
CA ALA A 70 -4.29 -4.82 -2.52
C ALA A 70 -5.54 -5.51 -1.95
N ASP A 71 -5.42 -6.32 -0.89
CA ASP A 71 -6.56 -6.96 -0.25
C ASP A 71 -7.50 -5.96 0.44
N LEU A 72 -6.94 -4.86 0.94
CA LEU A 72 -7.69 -3.77 1.54
C LEU A 72 -8.34 -2.86 0.49
N GLU A 73 -7.71 -2.66 -0.67
CA GLU A 73 -8.34 -1.97 -1.83
C GLU A 73 -9.58 -2.73 -2.31
N VAL A 74 -9.48 -4.06 -2.43
CA VAL A 74 -10.62 -4.91 -2.79
C VAL A 74 -11.72 -4.85 -1.73
N THR A 75 -11.35 -4.89 -0.45
CA THR A 75 -12.30 -4.81 0.65
C THR A 75 -13.04 -3.47 0.66
N LEU A 76 -12.31 -2.36 0.43
CA LEU A 76 -12.88 -1.02 0.31
C LEU A 76 -13.87 -0.96 -0.86
N ALA A 77 -13.45 -1.38 -2.06
CA ALA A 77 -14.27 -1.32 -3.26
C ALA A 77 -15.54 -2.18 -3.12
N GLY A 78 -15.40 -3.44 -2.70
CA GLY A 78 -16.54 -4.34 -2.58
C GLY A 78 -17.55 -3.92 -1.52
N ARG A 79 -17.11 -3.43 -0.35
CA ARG A 79 -18.04 -2.89 0.66
C ARG A 79 -18.81 -1.68 0.16
N VAL A 80 -18.14 -0.77 -0.56
CA VAL A 80 -18.81 0.41 -1.14
C VAL A 80 -19.78 0.02 -2.23
N ASP A 81 -19.41 -0.89 -3.13
CA ASP A 81 -20.26 -1.30 -4.25
C ASP A 81 -21.50 -2.07 -3.78
N VAL A 82 -21.40 -2.94 -2.76
CA VAL A 82 -22.55 -3.66 -2.20
C VAL A 82 -23.61 -2.74 -1.60
N GLU A 83 -23.20 -1.66 -0.93
CA GLU A 83 -24.13 -0.73 -0.29
C GLU A 83 -24.58 0.41 -1.25
N ARG A 84 -24.12 0.42 -2.50
CA ARG A 84 -24.29 1.55 -3.43
C ARG A 84 -25.70 1.69 -4.03
N ASP A 85 -26.39 0.58 -4.26
CA ASP A 85 -27.56 0.50 -5.16
C ASP A 85 -28.76 1.37 -4.75
N HIS A 86 -28.80 1.84 -3.50
CA HIS A 86 -29.89 2.68 -2.97
C HIS A 86 -29.45 4.08 -2.52
N LEU A 87 -28.21 4.45 -2.80
CA LEU A 87 -27.62 5.69 -2.29
C LEU A 87 -27.46 6.74 -3.38
N THR A 88 -27.73 7.99 -3.01
CA THR A 88 -27.36 9.15 -3.80
C THR A 88 -25.85 9.32 -3.84
N GLY A 89 -25.32 10.07 -4.82
CA GLY A 89 -23.88 10.29 -4.95
C GLY A 89 -23.22 10.90 -3.69
N ALA A 90 -23.94 11.75 -2.96
CA ALA A 90 -23.46 12.32 -1.69
C ALA A 90 -23.36 11.26 -0.59
N GLU A 91 -24.37 10.39 -0.49
CA GLU A 91 -24.39 9.29 0.46
C GLU A 91 -23.31 8.24 0.14
N VAL A 92 -23.07 7.95 -1.14
CA VAL A 92 -21.93 7.11 -1.57
C VAL A 92 -20.59 7.72 -1.14
N GLY A 93 -20.45 9.05 -1.22
CA GLY A 93 -19.27 9.75 -0.72
C GLY A 93 -19.06 9.58 0.79
N VAL A 94 -20.13 9.67 1.57
CA VAL A 94 -20.11 9.45 3.04
C VAL A 94 -19.81 7.99 3.36
N LEU A 95 -20.47 7.05 2.68
CA LEU A 95 -20.23 5.61 2.79
C LEU A 95 -18.76 5.28 2.52
N ARG A 96 -18.21 5.76 1.39
CA ARG A 96 -16.82 5.53 1.02
C ARG A 96 -15.84 6.05 2.06
N ARG A 97 -16.13 7.20 2.68
CA ARG A 97 -15.31 7.74 3.78
C ARG A 97 -15.33 6.83 4.99
N ARG A 98 -16.52 6.42 5.44
CA ARG A 98 -16.70 5.50 6.58
C ARG A 98 -15.98 4.17 6.36
N VAL A 99 -16.16 3.55 5.18
CA VAL A 99 -15.50 2.29 4.84
C VAL A 99 -13.99 2.47 4.76
N ARG A 100 -13.52 3.60 4.21
CA ARG A 100 -12.09 3.92 4.16
C ARG A 100 -11.49 4.04 5.56
N GLU A 101 -12.16 4.71 6.49
CA GLU A 101 -11.70 4.83 7.89
C GLU A 101 -11.52 3.43 8.51
N GLN A 102 -12.53 2.55 8.41
CA GLN A 102 -12.43 1.18 8.91
C GLN A 102 -11.26 0.40 8.29
N VAL A 103 -11.09 0.51 6.97
CA VAL A 103 -10.00 -0.18 6.25
C VAL A 103 -8.63 0.38 6.64
N MET A 104 -8.54 1.69 6.92
CA MET A 104 -7.33 2.33 7.41
C MET A 104 -6.97 1.88 8.83
N ASP A 105 -7.97 1.72 9.71
CA ASP A 105 -7.77 1.18 11.06
C ASP A 105 -7.27 -0.27 11.01
N ASP A 106 -7.87 -1.10 10.14
CA ASP A 106 -7.42 -2.47 9.89
C ASP A 106 -5.97 -2.50 9.37
N TRP A 107 -5.59 -1.55 8.49
CA TRP A 107 -4.21 -1.46 8.01
C TRP A 107 -3.25 -1.04 9.11
N GLN A 108 -3.61 -0.03 9.91
CA GLN A 108 -2.79 0.46 11.00
C GLN A 108 -2.51 -0.65 12.01
N LYS A 109 -3.55 -1.39 12.45
CA LYS A 109 -3.39 -2.54 13.35
C LYS A 109 -2.40 -3.56 12.79
N ARG A 110 -2.52 -3.91 11.51
CA ARG A 110 -1.59 -4.85 10.86
C ARG A 110 -0.17 -4.30 10.83
N TRP A 111 0.01 -3.00 10.62
CA TRP A 111 1.32 -2.37 10.57
C TRP A 111 2.02 -2.36 11.94
N ASP A 112 1.26 -2.09 12.98
CA ASP A 112 1.74 -2.15 14.37
C ASP A 112 2.20 -3.58 14.71
N GLU A 113 1.43 -4.60 14.33
CA GLU A 113 1.71 -6.01 14.62
C GLU A 113 2.82 -6.64 13.72
N GLU A 114 3.13 -6.07 12.55
CA GLU A 114 3.95 -6.70 11.50
C GLU A 114 5.46 -6.72 11.77
N THR A 115 6.07 -7.86 12.09
CA THR A 115 7.51 -7.92 12.44
C THR A 115 8.49 -7.50 11.35
N ASN A 116 8.08 -7.43 10.08
CA ASN A 116 8.94 -7.04 8.96
C ASN A 116 8.83 -5.55 8.60
N GLY A 117 9.94 -4.95 8.15
CA GLY A 117 9.94 -3.54 7.73
C GLY A 117 10.02 -2.55 8.89
N ARG A 118 10.52 -2.99 10.06
CA ARG A 118 10.63 -2.18 11.27
C ARG A 118 11.49 -0.93 11.12
N GLU A 119 12.46 -0.93 10.20
CA GLU A 119 13.21 0.30 9.90
C GLU A 119 12.29 1.38 9.32
N LEU A 120 11.42 1.02 8.37
CA LEU A 120 10.43 1.95 7.80
C LEU A 120 9.42 2.40 8.85
N PHE A 121 9.03 1.51 9.76
CA PHE A 121 8.11 1.83 10.87
C PHE A 121 8.64 2.96 11.76
N ARG A 122 9.96 3.08 11.94
CA ARG A 122 10.57 4.17 12.73
C ARG A 122 10.32 5.55 12.11
N TYR A 123 10.23 5.62 10.78
CA TYR A 123 9.93 6.85 10.05
C TYR A 123 8.42 7.07 9.87
N PHE A 124 7.67 5.99 9.64
CA PHE A 124 6.23 6.03 9.40
C PHE A 124 5.49 5.04 10.31
N PRO A 125 5.33 5.35 11.60
CA PRO A 125 4.52 4.52 12.50
C PRO A 125 3.03 4.60 12.15
N SER A 126 2.59 5.72 11.57
CA SER A 126 1.22 5.91 11.10
C SER A 126 1.12 5.81 9.58
N VAL A 127 0.31 4.85 9.09
CA VAL A 127 0.06 4.70 7.64
C VAL A 127 -0.70 5.89 7.06
N SER A 128 -1.61 6.48 7.85
CA SER A 128 -2.37 7.68 7.47
C SER A 128 -1.47 8.90 7.30
N VAL A 129 -0.51 9.10 8.22
CA VAL A 129 0.48 10.16 8.08
C VAL A 129 1.28 9.97 6.80
N ARG A 130 1.79 8.76 6.55
CA ARG A 130 2.55 8.47 5.33
C ARG A 130 1.75 8.78 4.04
N LEU A 131 0.47 8.42 3.98
CA LEU A 131 -0.41 8.74 2.86
C LEU A 131 -0.61 10.24 2.64
N SER A 132 -0.55 11.05 3.69
CA SER A 132 -0.69 12.51 3.59
C SER A 132 0.58 13.22 3.10
N LEU A 133 1.73 12.54 3.13
CA LEU A 133 3.02 13.09 2.71
C LEU A 133 3.25 12.87 1.22
N ASP A 134 2.51 13.61 0.38
CA ASP A 134 2.61 13.54 -1.10
C ASP A 134 4.00 13.91 -1.64
N TRP A 135 4.78 14.68 -0.88
CA TRP A 135 6.15 15.04 -1.24
C TRP A 135 7.13 13.87 -1.13
N VAL A 136 6.78 12.81 -0.39
CA VAL A 136 7.59 11.59 -0.32
C VAL A 136 7.30 10.74 -1.57
N GLY A 137 8.06 11.00 -2.62
CA GLY A 137 8.12 10.19 -3.83
C GLY A 137 9.33 9.26 -3.78
N PRO A 138 9.18 7.96 -3.44
CA PRO A 138 10.33 7.10 -3.26
C PRO A 138 11.12 6.94 -4.56
N ASP A 139 12.43 7.08 -4.43
CA ASP A 139 13.42 6.73 -5.44
C ASP A 139 14.39 5.69 -4.87
N TYR A 140 15.48 5.43 -5.59
CA TYR A 140 16.38 4.34 -5.24
C TYR A 140 17.12 4.61 -3.93
N GLU A 141 17.51 5.86 -3.70
CA GLU A 141 18.24 6.33 -2.52
C GLU A 141 17.32 6.43 -1.32
N ILE A 142 16.17 7.11 -1.46
CA ILE A 142 15.17 7.27 -0.40
C ILE A 142 14.63 5.90 0.04
N SER A 143 14.38 4.99 -0.91
CA SER A 143 13.91 3.65 -0.56
C SER A 143 14.94 2.86 0.23
N GLN A 144 16.23 2.96 -0.10
CA GLN A 144 17.28 2.28 0.69
C GLN A 144 17.38 2.85 2.10
N LEU A 145 17.38 4.18 2.21
CA LEU A 145 17.45 4.87 3.50
C LEU A 145 16.30 4.44 4.41
N LEU A 146 15.06 4.55 3.91
CA LEU A 146 13.86 4.35 4.72
C LEU A 146 13.59 2.87 5.04
N THR A 147 14.02 1.95 4.18
CA THR A 147 13.80 0.52 4.41
C THR A 147 14.96 -0.15 5.13
N GLY A 148 16.13 0.50 5.21
CA GLY A 148 17.37 -0.12 5.67
C GLY A 148 17.87 -1.27 4.79
N HIS A 149 17.28 -1.45 3.60
CA HIS A 149 17.68 -2.48 2.65
C HIS A 149 18.62 -1.91 1.58
N GLY A 150 19.54 -2.73 1.09
CA GLY A 150 20.48 -2.35 0.03
C GLY A 150 21.89 -2.15 0.54
N CYS A 151 22.73 -1.53 -0.28
CA CYS A 151 24.16 -1.35 0.02
C CYS A 151 24.50 0.03 0.58
N PHE A 152 23.52 0.91 0.83
CA PHE A 152 23.75 2.24 1.40
C PHE A 152 24.54 2.19 2.71
N ARG A 153 24.16 1.32 3.65
CA ARG A 153 24.88 1.16 4.93
C ARG A 153 26.31 0.67 4.75
N LYS A 154 26.54 -0.24 3.79
CA LYS A 154 27.89 -0.70 3.43
C LYS A 154 28.72 0.46 2.86
N ARG A 155 28.14 1.26 1.97
CA ARG A 155 28.82 2.42 1.39
C ARG A 155 29.16 3.50 2.42
N LEU A 156 28.28 3.76 3.40
CA LEU A 156 28.59 4.69 4.49
C LEU A 156 29.77 4.20 5.34
N TYR A 157 29.78 2.91 5.67
CA TYR A 157 30.90 2.28 6.38
C TYR A 157 32.21 2.37 5.58
N ASP A 158 32.16 2.10 4.26
CA ASP A 158 33.32 2.21 3.37
C ASP A 158 33.84 3.66 3.24
N LEU A 159 33.01 4.67 3.56
CA LEU A 159 33.36 6.10 3.55
C LEU A 159 33.93 6.61 4.88
N GLY A 160 34.03 5.76 5.91
CA GLY A 160 34.73 6.08 7.17
C GLY A 160 33.90 6.74 8.26
N GLU A 161 32.57 6.60 8.21
CA GLU A 161 31.65 6.92 9.34
C GLU A 161 31.36 5.69 10.22
#